data_AF-A0AAX4L5K0-F1
#
_entry.id   AF-A0AAX4L5K0-F1
#
_cell.length_a   1.000
_cell.length_b   1.000
_cell.length_c   1.000
_cell.angle_alpha   90.00
_cell.angle_beta   90.00
_cell.angle_gamma   90.00
#
_symmetry.space_group_name_H-M   'P 1'
#
loop_
_entity.id
_entity.type
_entity.pdbx_description
1 polymer ?
#
loop_
_entity_poly.entity_id
_entity_poly.type
_entity_poly.pdbx_seq_one_letter_code
_entity_poly.pdbx_strand_id
1 'polypeptide(L)'
;MLVVSAQTSVSQALSSIATSIVDAIPSIILFVIILLIGYIVGNIVAYSIKAFLGRIFKEEHVRASVDIIAGTVKALIILIALSIALSFIQIGAASTYVQQIANYLPKLAGAIVLLTIGLTLVNILVDYMQRQVGTKTTDDLITAIFNVLRFGLYAAIITVAAALAIFSVIPYVDPYVFYAVILGAVILYASYTLIDKILVPFASSNQELAYIANYGRLLLYIIVLLIAIAIIVEPFGNVTSIIYALSWGLAIAFAIALIPLVITLVKRFLSEVK
;
A
#
# COMPACT_ATOMS: atom_id res chain seq x y z
N MET A 1 50.69 12.49 -39.16
CA MET A 1 50.83 12.00 -37.77
C MET A 1 49.49 11.87 -37.02
N LEU A 2 48.37 12.42 -37.52
CA LEU A 2 47.04 12.37 -36.88
C LEU A 2 46.20 11.09 -37.15
N VAL A 3 46.56 10.27 -38.14
CA VAL A 3 45.80 9.06 -38.51
C VAL A 3 46.30 7.82 -37.75
N VAL A 4 47.55 7.83 -37.28
CA VAL A 4 48.16 6.69 -36.55
C VAL A 4 47.65 6.60 -35.11
N SER A 5 47.28 7.72 -34.49
CA SER A 5 46.69 7.78 -33.14
C SER A 5 45.21 7.37 -33.08
N ALA A 6 44.50 7.34 -34.21
CA ALA A 6 43.10 6.91 -34.28
C ALA A 6 42.93 5.41 -34.52
N GLN A 7 43.92 4.75 -35.16
CA GLN A 7 43.88 3.28 -35.33
C GLN A 7 44.32 2.53 -34.06
N THR A 8 45.21 3.12 -33.25
CA THR A 8 45.57 2.56 -31.94
C THR A 8 44.38 2.56 -30.98
N SER A 9 43.50 3.56 -31.03
CA SER A 9 42.36 3.66 -30.11
C SER A 9 41.25 2.65 -30.39
N VAL A 10 40.92 2.36 -31.65
CA VAL A 10 39.88 1.35 -31.98
C VAL A 10 40.37 -0.07 -31.70
N SER A 11 41.62 -0.38 -32.07
CA SER A 11 42.23 -1.68 -31.78
C SER A 11 42.35 -1.93 -30.27
N GLN A 12 42.74 -0.91 -29.51
CA GLN A 12 42.78 -0.97 -28.03
C GLN A 12 41.38 -1.08 -27.42
N ALA A 13 40.37 -0.39 -27.96
CA ALA A 13 38.99 -0.51 -27.47
C ALA A 13 38.41 -1.91 -27.72
N LEU A 14 38.64 -2.49 -28.91
CA LEU A 14 38.22 -3.85 -29.24
C LEU A 14 38.96 -4.89 -28.38
N SER A 15 40.28 -4.72 -28.18
CA SER A 15 41.05 -5.58 -27.29
C SER A 15 40.57 -5.49 -25.84
N SER A 16 40.21 -4.30 -25.37
CA SER A 16 39.69 -4.09 -24.01
C SER A 16 38.30 -4.69 -23.78
N ILE A 17 37.44 -4.67 -24.81
CA ILE A 17 36.15 -5.37 -24.79
C ILE A 17 36.36 -6.89 -24.78
N ALA A 18 37.27 -7.39 -25.63
CA ALA A 18 37.58 -8.81 -25.69
C ALA A 18 38.12 -9.36 -24.36
N THR A 19 39.05 -8.64 -23.71
CA THR A 19 39.55 -9.03 -22.38
C THR A 19 38.46 -8.95 -21.32
N SER A 20 37.62 -7.91 -21.33
CA SER A 20 36.50 -7.78 -20.38
C SER A 20 35.49 -8.92 -20.49
N ILE A 21 35.23 -9.45 -21.69
CA ILE A 21 34.34 -10.60 -21.89
C ILE A 21 34.97 -11.87 -21.33
N VAL A 22 36.25 -12.10 -21.59
CA VAL A 22 36.98 -13.28 -21.09
C VAL A 22 37.08 -13.26 -19.56
N ASP A 23 37.37 -12.11 -18.98
CA ASP A 23 37.47 -11.91 -17.52
C ASP A 23 36.11 -12.04 -16.82
N ALA A 24 34.99 -11.85 -17.54
CA ALA A 24 33.66 -12.05 -17.01
C ALA A 24 33.25 -13.54 -16.90
N ILE A 25 33.87 -14.45 -17.66
CA ILE A 25 33.49 -15.88 -17.69
C ILE A 25 33.46 -16.53 -16.29
N PRO A 26 34.49 -16.37 -15.43
CA PRO A 26 34.46 -16.93 -14.08
C PRO A 26 33.29 -16.41 -13.24
N SER A 27 32.96 -15.12 -13.37
CA SER A 27 31.85 -14.49 -12.64
C SER A 27 30.48 -15.03 -13.08
N ILE A 28 30.32 -15.32 -14.37
CA ILE A 28 29.10 -15.93 -14.92
C ILE A 28 28.94 -17.37 -14.41
N ILE A 29 30.02 -18.14 -14.35
CA ILE A 29 29.98 -19.50 -13.79
C ILE A 29 29.54 -19.45 -12.32
N LEU A 30 30.13 -18.55 -11.53
CA LEU A 30 29.77 -18.37 -10.12
C LEU A 30 28.30 -17.96 -9.96
N PHE A 31 27.83 -17.03 -10.78
CA PHE A 31 26.41 -16.61 -10.82
C PHE A 31 25.48 -17.81 -11.02
N VAL A 32 25.77 -18.66 -12.02
CA VAL A 32 24.96 -19.85 -12.31
C VAL A 32 24.94 -20.81 -11.13
N ILE A 33 26.10 -21.06 -10.50
CA ILE A 33 26.19 -21.96 -9.34
C ILE A 33 25.36 -21.44 -8.17
N ILE A 34 25.47 -20.15 -7.82
CA ILE A 34 24.69 -19.54 -6.73
C ILE A 34 23.20 -19.65 -7.01
N LEU A 35 22.77 -19.37 -8.25
CA LEU A 35 21.37 -19.45 -8.65
C LEU A 35 20.83 -20.89 -8.54
N LEU A 36 21.64 -21.87 -8.95
CA LEU A 36 21.28 -23.29 -8.87
C LEU A 36 21.12 -23.75 -7.41
N ILE A 37 22.06 -23.36 -6.54
CA ILE A 37 21.97 -23.61 -5.09
C ILE A 37 20.72 -22.94 -4.52
N GLY A 38 20.49 -21.67 -4.82
CA GLY A 38 19.31 -20.92 -4.36
C GLY A 38 17.99 -21.57 -4.77
N TYR A 39 17.90 -22.06 -6.01
CA TYR A 39 16.73 -22.78 -6.50
C TYR A 39 16.51 -24.11 -5.76
N ILE A 40 17.58 -24.88 -5.54
CA ILE A 40 17.52 -26.14 -4.78
C ILE A 40 17.07 -25.89 -3.34
N VAL A 41 17.72 -24.95 -2.64
CA VAL A 41 17.37 -24.58 -1.26
C VAL A 41 15.94 -24.08 -1.19
N GLY A 42 15.52 -23.21 -2.11
CA GLY A 42 14.15 -22.70 -2.19
C GLY A 42 13.11 -23.81 -2.34
N ASN A 43 13.38 -24.82 -3.18
CA ASN A 43 12.50 -25.98 -3.33
C ASN A 43 12.44 -26.83 -2.06
N ILE A 44 13.57 -27.11 -1.42
CA ILE A 44 13.65 -27.92 -0.20
C ILE A 44 12.88 -27.24 0.94
N VAL A 45 13.09 -25.94 1.14
CA VAL A 45 12.41 -25.18 2.20
C VAL A 45 10.90 -25.11 1.92
N ALA A 46 10.49 -24.82 0.68
CA ALA A 46 9.08 -24.78 0.32
C ALA A 46 8.38 -26.13 0.53
N TYR A 47 9.02 -27.22 0.13
CA TYR A 47 8.52 -28.57 0.39
C TYR A 47 8.40 -28.85 1.89
N SER A 48 9.39 -28.44 2.67
CA SER A 48 9.38 -28.60 4.14
C SER A 48 8.21 -27.84 4.78
N ILE A 49 7.94 -26.61 4.33
CA ILE A 49 6.79 -25.81 4.79
C ILE A 49 5.48 -26.52 4.44
N LYS A 50 5.31 -26.97 3.19
CA LYS A 50 4.11 -27.71 2.78
C LYS A 50 3.90 -28.99 3.59
N ALA A 51 4.96 -29.75 3.82
CA ALA A 51 4.90 -30.98 4.60
C ALA A 51 4.56 -30.72 6.08
N PHE A 52 5.10 -29.65 6.67
CA PHE A 52 4.83 -29.29 8.06
C PHE A 52 3.43 -28.70 8.24
N LEU A 53 3.10 -27.64 7.49
CA LEU A 53 1.79 -26.97 7.61
C LEU A 53 0.65 -27.86 7.13
N GLY A 54 0.86 -28.67 6.08
CA GLY A 54 -0.15 -29.61 5.57
C GLY A 54 -0.50 -30.74 6.55
N ARG A 55 0.36 -31.02 7.54
CA ARG A 55 0.04 -31.95 8.64
C ARG A 55 -0.85 -31.31 9.70
N ILE A 56 -0.69 -30.00 9.93
CA ILE A 56 -1.42 -29.23 10.94
C ILE A 56 -2.80 -28.84 10.42
N PHE A 57 -2.88 -28.39 9.17
CA PHE A 57 -4.10 -27.90 8.56
C PHE A 57 -4.59 -28.87 7.48
N LYS A 58 -5.52 -29.76 7.87
CA LYS A 58 -6.06 -30.81 6.99
C LYS A 58 -7.24 -30.36 6.12
N GLU A 59 -7.79 -29.18 6.38
CA GLU A 59 -8.94 -28.64 5.65
C GLU A 59 -8.53 -28.14 4.26
N GLU A 60 -9.34 -28.47 3.25
CA GLU A 60 -9.06 -28.17 1.84
C GLU A 60 -8.97 -26.65 1.57
N HIS A 61 -9.77 -25.86 2.27
CA HIS A 61 -9.73 -24.40 2.24
C HIS A 61 -8.42 -23.81 2.80
N VAL A 62 -7.72 -24.54 3.68
CA VAL A 62 -6.45 -24.09 4.28
C VAL A 62 -5.24 -24.53 3.45
N ARG A 63 -5.35 -25.63 2.68
CA ARG A 63 -4.28 -26.07 1.75
C ARG A 63 -3.90 -24.99 0.74
N ALA A 64 -4.87 -24.25 0.21
CA ALA A 64 -4.61 -23.12 -0.69
C ALA A 64 -3.72 -22.05 -0.01
N SER A 65 -4.01 -21.71 1.25
CA SER A 65 -3.19 -20.77 2.04
C SER A 65 -1.78 -21.31 2.30
N VAL A 66 -1.65 -22.61 2.59
CA VAL A 66 -0.33 -23.26 2.78
C VAL A 66 0.50 -23.22 1.51
N ASP A 67 -0.11 -23.48 0.35
CA ASP A 67 0.56 -23.42 -0.94
C ASP A 67 1.02 -21.99 -1.29
N ILE A 68 0.21 -20.98 -0.98
CA ILE A 68 0.57 -19.57 -1.15
C ILE A 68 1.76 -19.22 -0.25
N ILE A 69 1.72 -19.58 1.04
CA ILE A 69 2.83 -19.29 1.98
C ILE A 69 4.12 -19.97 1.53
N ALA A 70 4.07 -21.26 1.20
CA ALA A 70 5.25 -22.00 0.73
C ALA A 70 5.78 -21.45 -0.60
N GLY A 71 4.89 -21.05 -1.51
CA GLY A 71 5.23 -20.40 -2.78
C GLY A 71 5.93 -19.04 -2.57
N THR A 72 5.40 -18.22 -1.66
CA THR A 72 6.01 -16.94 -1.29
C THR A 72 7.40 -17.13 -0.70
N VAL A 73 7.58 -18.07 0.23
CA VAL A 73 8.90 -18.32 0.83
C VAL A 73 9.89 -18.84 -0.21
N LYS A 74 9.46 -19.71 -1.13
CA LYS A 74 10.29 -20.14 -2.26
C LYS A 74 10.73 -18.96 -3.11
N ALA A 75 9.80 -18.10 -3.49
CA ALA A 75 10.08 -16.92 -4.30
C ALA A 75 11.05 -15.98 -3.57
N LEU A 76 10.88 -15.78 -2.26
CA LEU A 76 11.80 -14.98 -1.46
C LEU A 76 13.23 -15.55 -1.47
N ILE A 77 13.40 -16.85 -1.25
CA ILE A 77 14.72 -17.49 -1.25
C ILE A 77 15.37 -17.34 -2.63
N ILE A 78 14.61 -17.53 -3.71
CA ILE A 78 15.09 -17.37 -5.07
C ILE A 78 15.49 -15.92 -5.35
N LEU A 79 14.68 -14.94 -4.93
CA LEU A 79 14.98 -13.51 -5.13
C LEU A 79 16.23 -13.07 -4.36
N ILE A 80 16.42 -13.58 -3.14
CA ILE A 80 17.64 -13.33 -2.35
C ILE A 80 18.84 -13.99 -3.01
N ALA A 81 18.71 -15.25 -3.46
CA ALA A 81 19.79 -15.93 -4.17
C ALA A 81 20.15 -15.21 -5.47
N LEU A 82 19.15 -14.73 -6.22
CA LEU A 82 19.35 -13.94 -7.43
C LEU A 82 20.03 -12.61 -7.13
N SER A 83 19.64 -11.92 -6.05
CA SER A 83 20.30 -10.71 -5.56
C SER A 83 21.78 -10.96 -5.31
N ILE A 84 22.11 -11.98 -4.50
CA ILE A 84 23.48 -12.36 -4.18
C ILE A 84 24.24 -12.71 -5.46
N ALA A 85 23.67 -13.54 -6.33
CA ALA A 85 24.30 -13.97 -7.57
C ALA A 85 24.63 -12.77 -8.47
N LEU A 86 23.67 -11.85 -8.68
CA LEU A 86 23.88 -10.65 -9.49
C LEU A 86 25.01 -9.77 -8.93
N SER A 87 25.17 -9.72 -7.60
CA SER A 87 26.27 -8.94 -6.99
C SER A 87 27.67 -9.45 -7.33
N PHE A 88 27.82 -10.68 -7.80
CA PHE A 88 29.09 -11.23 -8.26
C PHE A 88 29.34 -11.04 -9.76
N ILE A 89 28.34 -10.66 -10.55
CA ILE A 89 28.52 -10.42 -11.99
C ILE A 89 29.33 -9.14 -12.20
N GLN A 90 30.48 -9.29 -12.88
CA GLN A 90 31.35 -8.17 -13.24
C GLN A 90 31.39 -8.03 -14.77
N ILE A 91 30.54 -7.16 -15.31
CA ILE A 91 30.39 -6.91 -16.76
C ILE A 91 30.89 -5.52 -17.15
N GLY A 92 32.01 -5.10 -16.56
CA GLY A 92 32.61 -3.78 -16.80
C GLY A 92 31.65 -2.64 -16.46
N ALA A 93 31.41 -1.73 -17.42
CA ALA A 93 30.57 -0.54 -17.24
C ALA A 93 29.10 -0.86 -16.86
N ALA A 94 28.58 -2.03 -17.20
CA ALA A 94 27.21 -2.42 -16.88
C ALA A 94 27.04 -2.96 -15.45
N SER A 95 28.13 -3.16 -14.71
CA SER A 95 28.10 -3.69 -13.33
C SER A 95 27.29 -2.80 -12.39
N THR A 96 27.29 -1.47 -12.59
CA THR A 96 26.49 -0.54 -11.77
C THR A 96 25.00 -0.82 -11.86
N TYR A 97 24.47 -1.08 -13.06
CA TYR A 97 23.06 -1.40 -13.26
C TYR A 97 22.71 -2.77 -12.69
N VAL A 98 23.60 -3.76 -12.86
CA VAL A 98 23.42 -5.09 -12.27
C VAL A 98 23.38 -5.01 -10.74
N GLN A 99 24.23 -4.17 -10.13
CA GLN A 99 24.21 -3.96 -8.68
C GLN A 99 22.95 -3.25 -8.19
N GLN A 100 22.40 -2.31 -8.97
CA GLN A 100 21.11 -1.70 -8.65
C GLN A 100 19.99 -2.73 -8.65
N ILE A 101 19.95 -3.63 -9.64
CA ILE A 101 18.99 -4.73 -9.70
C ILE A 101 19.20 -5.69 -8.52
N ALA A 102 20.45 -6.05 -8.22
CA ALA A 102 20.80 -6.91 -7.08
C ALA A 102 20.27 -6.32 -5.77
N ASN A 103 20.46 -5.02 -5.53
CA ASN A 103 19.99 -4.34 -4.32
C ASN A 103 18.47 -4.17 -4.27
N TYR A 104 17.79 -4.21 -5.42
CA TYR A 104 16.34 -4.10 -5.50
C TYR A 104 15.61 -5.39 -5.15
N LEU A 105 16.11 -6.54 -5.62
CA LEU A 105 15.41 -7.83 -5.47
C LEU A 105 15.04 -8.20 -4.02
N PRO A 106 15.88 -7.96 -2.99
CA PRO A 106 15.50 -8.23 -1.61
C PRO A 106 14.36 -7.32 -1.13
N LYS A 107 14.31 -6.05 -1.57
CA LYS A 107 13.23 -5.12 -1.23
C LYS A 107 11.91 -5.56 -1.87
N LEU A 108 11.96 -6.01 -3.12
CA LEU A 108 10.81 -6.61 -3.81
C LEU A 108 10.32 -7.87 -3.08
N ALA A 109 11.25 -8.75 -2.68
CA ALA A 109 10.91 -9.94 -1.90
C ALA A 109 10.22 -9.57 -0.57
N GLY A 110 10.75 -8.57 0.14
CA GLY A 110 10.14 -8.04 1.37
C GLY A 110 8.72 -7.51 1.14
N ALA A 111 8.50 -6.77 0.05
CA ALA A 111 7.16 -6.29 -0.32
C ALA A 111 6.17 -7.43 -0.62
N ILE A 112 6.58 -8.47 -1.35
CA ILE A 112 5.73 -9.64 -1.64
C ILE A 112 5.34 -10.35 -0.33
N VAL A 113 6.30 -10.53 0.59
CA VAL A 113 6.02 -11.12 1.90
C VAL A 113 5.05 -10.26 2.71
N LEU A 114 5.27 -8.94 2.75
CA LEU A 114 4.36 -8.02 3.44
C LEU A 114 2.95 -8.06 2.87
N LEU A 115 2.78 -8.12 1.54
CA LEU A 115 1.46 -8.20 0.93
C LEU A 115 0.78 -9.55 1.18
N THR A 116 1.52 -10.65 1.15
CA THR A 116 0.91 -11.99 1.33
C THR A 116 0.65 -12.31 2.80
N ILE A 117 1.67 -12.19 3.65
CA ILE A 117 1.58 -12.50 5.07
C ILE A 117 0.96 -11.34 5.84
N GLY A 118 1.37 -10.10 5.56
CA GLY A 118 0.89 -8.93 6.30
C GLY A 118 -0.62 -8.71 6.14
N LEU A 119 -1.18 -8.81 4.93
CA LEU A 119 -2.64 -8.71 4.75
C LEU A 119 -3.39 -9.83 5.49
N THR A 120 -2.82 -11.04 5.52
CA THR A 120 -3.38 -12.16 6.30
C THR A 120 -3.33 -11.88 7.81
N LEU A 121 -2.23 -11.33 8.31
CA LEU A 121 -2.08 -10.95 9.72
C LEU A 121 -3.09 -9.87 10.13
N VAL A 122 -3.40 -8.91 9.25
CA VAL A 122 -4.45 -7.90 9.53
C VAL A 122 -5.81 -8.56 9.74
N ASN A 123 -6.17 -9.55 8.91
CA ASN A 123 -7.41 -10.29 9.11
C ASN A 123 -7.46 -10.97 10.47
N ILE A 124 -6.42 -11.73 10.80
CA ILE A 124 -6.32 -12.44 12.07
C ILE A 124 -6.39 -11.46 13.25
N LEU A 125 -5.67 -10.34 13.17
CA LEU A 125 -5.65 -9.32 14.22
C LEU A 125 -7.02 -8.69 14.42
N VAL A 126 -7.67 -8.23 13.35
CA VAL A 126 -8.98 -7.58 13.44
C VAL A 126 -10.05 -8.56 13.90
N ASP A 127 -10.05 -9.80 13.37
CA ASP A 127 -10.98 -10.85 13.80
C ASP A 127 -10.78 -11.21 15.28
N TYR A 128 -9.53 -11.26 15.74
CA TYR A 128 -9.22 -11.47 17.15
C TYR A 128 -9.75 -10.32 18.03
N MET A 129 -9.52 -9.07 17.63
CA MET A 129 -10.04 -7.91 18.37
C MET A 129 -11.57 -7.88 18.42
N GLN A 130 -12.24 -8.18 17.30
CA GLN A 130 -13.71 -8.32 17.25
C GLN A 130 -14.22 -9.36 18.25
N ARG A 131 -13.56 -10.52 18.35
CA ARG A 131 -13.92 -11.56 19.32
C ARG A 131 -13.72 -11.10 20.76
N GLN A 132 -12.64 -10.37 21.05
CA GLN A 132 -12.31 -9.90 22.40
C GLN A 132 -13.24 -8.80 22.92
N VAL A 133 -13.75 -7.94 22.03
CA VAL A 133 -14.77 -6.95 22.40
C VAL A 133 -16.13 -7.62 22.71
N GLY A 134 -16.20 -8.96 22.71
CA GLY A 134 -17.39 -9.71 23.08
C GLY A 134 -18.48 -9.66 22.01
N THR A 135 -18.18 -9.08 20.85
CA THR A 135 -19.16 -8.88 19.80
C THR A 135 -19.32 -10.12 18.94
N LYS A 136 -20.10 -11.08 19.45
CA LYS A 136 -21.11 -11.74 18.61
C LYS A 136 -22.30 -10.81 18.33
N THR A 137 -22.23 -9.55 18.76
CA THR A 137 -23.32 -8.59 18.80
C THR A 137 -23.50 -7.89 17.46
N THR A 138 -24.75 -7.93 17.04
CA THR A 138 -25.48 -7.23 15.99
C THR A 138 -25.37 -5.70 16.03
N ASP A 139 -24.30 -5.13 16.61
CA ASP A 139 -24.07 -3.70 16.62
C ASP A 139 -23.37 -3.28 15.31
N ASP A 140 -24.20 -2.69 14.47
CA ASP A 140 -23.85 -2.16 13.16
C ASP A 140 -22.72 -1.12 13.21
N LEU A 141 -22.58 -0.37 14.31
CA LEU A 141 -21.53 0.64 14.49
C LEU A 141 -20.19 0.00 14.83
N ILE A 142 -20.17 -0.97 15.76
CA ILE A 142 -18.94 -1.68 16.13
C ILE A 142 -18.36 -2.42 14.93
N THR A 143 -19.23 -3.08 14.15
CA THR A 143 -18.83 -3.76 12.92
C THR A 143 -18.20 -2.78 11.92
N ALA A 144 -18.79 -1.60 11.76
CA ALA A 144 -18.23 -0.55 10.92
C ALA A 144 -16.85 -0.08 11.40
N ILE A 145 -16.66 0.17 12.69
CA ILE A 145 -15.37 0.57 13.26
C ILE A 145 -14.28 -0.45 12.91
N PHE A 146 -14.57 -1.74 13.08
CA PHE A 146 -13.59 -2.79 12.75
C PHE A 146 -13.33 -2.94 11.26
N ASN A 147 -14.33 -2.74 10.40
CA ASN A 147 -14.14 -2.74 8.96
C ASN A 147 -13.27 -1.56 8.50
N VAL A 148 -13.47 -0.39 9.11
CA VAL A 148 -12.63 0.79 8.90
C VAL A 148 -11.21 0.55 9.37
N LEU A 149 -11.02 -0.04 10.56
CA LEU A 149 -9.72 -0.43 11.08
C LEU A 149 -9.00 -1.40 10.13
N ARG A 150 -9.72 -2.43 9.65
CA ARG A 150 -9.20 -3.40 8.68
C ARG A 150 -8.72 -2.71 7.40
N PHE A 151 -9.56 -1.83 6.85
CA PHE A 151 -9.21 -1.06 5.65
C PHE A 151 -7.98 -0.19 5.87
N GLY A 152 -7.91 0.54 7.00
CA GLY A 152 -6.76 1.37 7.37
C GLY A 152 -5.46 0.57 7.54
N LEU A 153 -5.53 -0.62 8.13
CA LEU A 153 -4.37 -1.50 8.29
C LEU A 153 -3.91 -2.10 6.95
N TYR A 154 -4.82 -2.48 6.06
CA TYR A 154 -4.46 -2.89 4.70
C TYR A 154 -3.76 -1.76 3.94
N ALA A 155 -4.33 -0.55 4.01
CA ALA A 155 -3.75 0.65 3.43
C ALA A 155 -2.32 0.88 3.94
N ALA A 156 -2.07 0.75 5.25
CA ALA A 156 -0.74 0.87 5.83
C ALA A 156 0.24 -0.19 5.28
N ILE A 157 -0.17 -1.45 5.16
CA ILE A 157 0.68 -2.52 4.63
C ILE A 157 1.01 -2.30 3.16
N ILE A 158 0.00 -1.95 2.35
CA ILE A 158 0.18 -1.64 0.94
C ILE A 158 1.14 -0.46 0.78
N THR A 159 1.02 0.55 1.64
CA THR A 159 1.88 1.73 1.66
C THR A 159 3.35 1.35 1.88
N VAL A 160 3.63 0.55 2.91
CA VAL A 160 4.99 0.08 3.21
C VAL A 160 5.52 -0.82 2.07
N ALA A 161 4.68 -1.70 1.52
CA ALA A 161 5.07 -2.55 0.40
C ALA A 161 5.41 -1.72 -0.86
N ALA A 162 4.62 -0.69 -1.17
CA ALA A 162 4.89 0.22 -2.27
C ALA A 162 6.18 1.03 -2.05
N ALA A 163 6.46 1.46 -0.82
CA ALA A 163 7.71 2.11 -0.46
C ALA A 163 8.93 1.22 -0.76
N LEU A 164 8.85 -0.05 -0.38
CA LEU A 164 9.93 -1.01 -0.61
C LEU A 164 10.09 -1.36 -2.11
N ALA A 165 8.99 -1.64 -2.81
CA ALA A 165 9.04 -2.19 -4.17
C ALA A 165 9.05 -1.15 -5.30
N ILE A 166 8.47 0.03 -5.09
CA ILE A 166 8.26 1.01 -6.16
C ILE A 166 9.12 2.24 -5.89
N PHE A 167 8.88 2.91 -4.76
CA PHE A 167 9.52 4.21 -4.51
C PHE A 167 11.02 4.11 -4.19
N SER A 168 11.49 2.94 -3.76
CA SER A 168 12.93 2.70 -3.59
C SER A 168 13.71 2.62 -4.91
N VAL A 169 13.02 2.45 -6.05
CA VAL A 169 13.61 2.30 -7.39
C VAL A 169 13.37 3.50 -8.27
N ILE A 170 12.22 4.17 -8.10
CA ILE A 170 11.81 5.28 -8.95
C ILE A 170 12.07 6.61 -8.20
N PRO A 171 13.24 7.24 -8.37
CA PRO A 171 13.62 8.44 -7.61
C PRO A 171 12.78 9.68 -7.92
N TYR A 172 12.06 9.68 -9.05
CA TYR A 172 11.28 10.82 -9.52
C TYR A 172 9.82 10.82 -9.04
N VAL A 173 9.40 9.79 -8.32
CA VAL A 173 8.04 9.72 -7.76
C VAL A 173 8.14 9.93 -6.27
N ASP A 174 7.61 11.06 -5.79
CA ASP A 174 7.54 11.35 -4.37
C ASP A 174 6.58 10.34 -3.67
N PRO A 175 7.07 9.52 -2.72
CA PRO A 175 6.22 8.62 -1.95
C PRO A 175 5.06 9.33 -1.24
N TYR A 176 5.25 10.60 -0.86
CA TYR A 176 4.25 11.39 -0.13
C TYR A 176 2.94 11.54 -0.92
N VAL A 177 3.01 11.62 -2.25
CA VAL A 177 1.80 11.70 -3.10
C VAL A 177 0.97 10.43 -2.96
N PHE A 178 1.61 9.26 -2.99
CA PHE A 178 0.91 7.98 -2.83
C PHE A 178 0.35 7.81 -1.41
N TYR A 179 1.10 8.25 -0.41
CA TYR A 179 0.67 8.20 1.00
C TYR A 179 -0.55 9.09 1.24
N ALA A 180 -0.55 10.30 0.69
CA ALA A 180 -1.67 11.23 0.77
C ALA A 180 -2.94 10.67 0.13
N VAL A 181 -2.82 10.02 -1.04
CA VAL A 181 -3.95 9.36 -1.72
C VAL A 181 -4.55 8.24 -0.87
N ILE A 182 -3.71 7.35 -0.35
CA ILE A 182 -4.17 6.24 0.50
C ILE A 182 -4.80 6.77 1.80
N LEU A 183 -4.15 7.74 2.46
CA LEU A 183 -4.65 8.33 3.70
C LEU A 183 -6.01 9.02 3.48
N GLY A 184 -6.14 9.80 2.41
CA GLY A 184 -7.41 10.42 2.01
C GLY A 184 -8.50 9.38 1.77
N ALA A 185 -8.20 8.29 1.07
CA ALA A 185 -9.14 7.20 0.83
C ALA A 185 -9.59 6.51 2.14
N VAL A 186 -8.67 6.27 3.07
CA VAL A 186 -8.99 5.70 4.41
C VAL A 186 -9.91 6.63 5.18
N ILE A 187 -9.62 7.93 5.21
CA ILE A 187 -10.43 8.92 5.91
C ILE A 187 -11.83 9.02 5.30
N LEU A 188 -11.96 9.02 3.97
CA LEU A 188 -13.25 9.01 3.28
C LEU A 188 -14.07 7.77 3.65
N TYR A 189 -13.47 6.59 3.48
CA TYR A 189 -14.14 5.32 3.79
C TYR A 189 -14.56 5.27 5.26
N ALA A 190 -13.67 5.65 6.18
CA ALA A 190 -13.94 5.71 7.61
C ALA A 190 -15.13 6.61 7.93
N SER A 191 -15.06 7.85 7.46
CA SER A 191 -16.01 8.88 7.80
C SER A 191 -17.38 8.58 7.22
N TYR A 192 -17.47 8.17 5.95
CA TYR A 192 -18.76 7.84 5.32
C TYR A 192 -19.43 6.64 5.98
N THR A 193 -18.65 5.60 6.28
CA THR A 193 -19.19 4.42 6.98
C THR A 193 -19.75 4.80 8.36
N LEU A 194 -19.02 5.61 9.13
CA LEU A 194 -19.47 6.04 10.46
C LEU A 194 -20.69 6.97 10.38
N ILE A 195 -20.67 7.94 9.46
CA ILE A 195 -21.79 8.86 9.22
C ILE A 195 -23.07 8.07 8.93
N ASP A 196 -23.02 7.08 8.03
CA ASP A 196 -24.19 6.28 7.69
C ASP A 196 -24.69 5.42 8.85
N LYS A 197 -23.77 4.76 9.56
CA LYS A 197 -24.14 3.92 10.72
C LYS A 197 -24.72 4.71 11.89
N ILE A 198 -24.45 6.01 11.98
CA ILE A 198 -25.00 6.87 13.03
C ILE A 198 -26.31 7.54 12.55
N LEU A 199 -26.29 8.21 11.40
CA LEU A 199 -27.38 9.09 10.99
C LEU A 199 -28.55 8.35 10.33
N VAL A 200 -28.32 7.22 9.64
CA VAL A 200 -29.43 6.46 9.01
C VAL A 200 -30.35 5.83 10.06
N PRO A 201 -29.85 5.12 11.09
CA PRO A 201 -30.71 4.63 12.16
C PRO A 201 -31.41 5.76 12.91
N PHE A 202 -30.71 6.86 13.18
CA PHE A 202 -31.27 8.03 13.86
C PHE A 202 -32.43 8.69 13.10
N ALA A 203 -32.30 8.84 11.77
CA ALA A 203 -33.36 9.37 10.91
C ALA A 203 -34.57 8.44 10.87
N SER A 204 -34.33 7.13 10.90
CA SER A 204 -35.37 6.11 10.85
C SER A 204 -36.15 6.01 12.17
N SER A 205 -35.47 6.21 13.31
CA SER A 205 -36.10 6.19 14.63
C SER A 205 -36.83 7.49 15.00
N ASN A 206 -36.43 8.62 14.42
CA ASN A 206 -37.00 9.94 14.73
C ASN A 206 -37.53 10.59 13.44
N GLN A 207 -38.72 10.17 12.99
CA GLN A 207 -39.32 10.68 11.74
C GLN A 207 -39.46 12.21 11.72
N GLU A 208 -39.70 12.86 12.87
CA GLU A 208 -39.77 14.32 12.99
C GLU A 208 -38.42 15.04 12.83
N LEU A 209 -37.30 14.31 12.96
CA LEU A 209 -35.93 14.81 12.80
C LEU A 209 -35.25 14.22 11.56
N ALA A 210 -35.93 13.37 10.80
CA ALA A 210 -35.38 12.73 9.59
C ALA A 210 -34.89 13.76 8.57
N TYR A 211 -35.59 14.89 8.43
CA TYR A 211 -35.16 15.99 7.55
C TYR A 211 -33.82 16.59 8.01
N ILE A 212 -33.67 16.85 9.31
CA ILE A 212 -32.44 17.41 9.90
C ILE A 212 -31.29 16.40 9.79
N ALA A 213 -31.56 15.11 10.04
CA ALA A 213 -30.58 14.05 9.95
C ALA A 213 -30.07 13.83 8.52
N ASN A 214 -30.97 13.82 7.53
CA ASN A 214 -30.61 13.69 6.12
C ASN A 214 -29.81 14.90 5.62
N TYR A 215 -30.20 16.10 6.04
CA TYR A 215 -29.46 17.32 5.71
C TYR A 215 -28.08 17.35 6.37
N GLY A 216 -28.01 17.01 7.66
CA GLY A 216 -26.76 16.87 8.41
C GLY A 216 -25.82 15.85 7.79
N ARG A 217 -26.34 14.73 7.28
CA ARG A 217 -25.56 13.73 6.56
C ARG A 217 -24.91 14.30 5.30
N LEU A 218 -25.67 15.02 4.47
CA LEU A 218 -25.15 15.68 3.28
C LEU A 218 -24.04 16.67 3.64
N LEU A 219 -24.27 17.48 4.68
CA LEU A 219 -23.29 18.45 5.17
C LEU A 219 -21.99 17.75 5.61
N LEU A 220 -22.09 16.71 6.43
CA LEU A 220 -20.91 15.97 6.90
C LEU A 220 -20.16 15.30 5.75
N TYR A 221 -20.85 14.76 4.74
CA TYR A 221 -20.18 14.16 3.59
C TYR A 221 -19.33 15.14 2.81
N ILE A 222 -19.82 16.35 2.58
CA ILE A 222 -19.06 17.35 1.82
C ILE A 222 -17.91 17.89 2.67
N ILE A 223 -18.09 18.08 3.98
CA ILE A 223 -16.99 18.47 4.89
C ILE A 223 -15.86 17.43 4.84
N VAL A 224 -16.21 16.16 4.99
CA VAL A 224 -15.26 15.04 4.93
C VAL A 224 -14.59 14.95 3.56
N LEU A 225 -15.34 15.14 2.48
CA LEU A 225 -14.80 15.15 1.13
C LEU A 225 -13.74 16.23 0.96
N LEU A 226 -14.01 17.43 1.47
CA LEU A 226 -13.07 18.55 1.41
C LEU A 226 -11.80 18.27 2.21
N ILE A 227 -11.93 17.71 3.41
CA ILE A 227 -10.78 17.32 4.24
C ILE A 227 -9.92 16.30 3.49
N ALA A 228 -10.53 15.28 2.89
CA ALA A 228 -9.79 14.28 2.14
C ALA A 228 -9.10 14.85 0.90
N ILE A 229 -9.78 15.72 0.14
CA ILE A 229 -9.18 16.41 -1.02
C ILE A 229 -8.00 17.27 -0.57
N ALA A 230 -8.13 17.98 0.55
CA ALA A 230 -7.04 18.80 1.09
C ALA A 230 -5.81 17.95 1.42
N ILE A 231 -6.00 16.78 2.05
CA ILE A 231 -4.93 15.82 2.36
C ILE A 231 -4.28 15.29 1.08
N ILE A 232 -5.09 14.85 0.10
CA ILE A 232 -4.58 14.26 -1.16
C ILE A 232 -3.74 15.27 -1.94
N VAL A 233 -4.12 16.54 -1.88
CA VAL A 233 -3.51 17.60 -2.68
C VAL A 233 -2.41 18.37 -1.93
N GLU A 234 -2.27 18.16 -0.62
CA GLU A 234 -1.24 18.75 0.23
C GLU A 234 0.19 18.64 -0.35
N PRO A 235 0.62 17.51 -0.94
CA PRO A 235 1.97 17.39 -1.52
C PRO A 235 2.22 18.33 -2.70
N PHE A 236 1.16 18.87 -3.32
CA PHE A 236 1.26 19.75 -4.47
C PHE A 236 1.14 21.22 -4.04
N GLY A 237 2.28 21.82 -3.65
CA GLY A 237 2.33 23.21 -3.15
C GLY A 237 1.67 24.26 -4.06
N ASN A 238 1.68 24.06 -5.38
CA ASN A 238 1.04 24.96 -6.35
C ASN A 238 -0.50 24.82 -6.40
N VAL A 239 -1.04 23.69 -5.93
CA VAL A 239 -2.47 23.40 -5.94
C VAL A 239 -3.10 23.76 -4.59
N THR A 240 -2.32 23.82 -3.51
CA THR A 240 -2.79 24.21 -2.17
C THR A 240 -3.50 25.56 -2.17
N SER A 241 -3.01 26.55 -2.94
CA SER A 241 -3.67 27.86 -3.07
C SER A 241 -5.04 27.80 -3.75
N ILE A 242 -5.20 26.93 -4.76
CA ILE A 242 -6.48 26.70 -5.46
C ILE A 242 -7.44 25.96 -4.52
N ILE A 243 -6.93 24.99 -3.75
CA ILE A 243 -7.69 24.25 -2.73
C ILE A 243 -8.17 25.20 -1.64
N TYR A 244 -7.31 26.12 -1.16
CA TYR A 244 -7.72 27.12 -0.17
C TYR A 244 -8.85 28.00 -0.70
N ALA A 245 -8.73 28.51 -1.94
CA ALA A 245 -9.79 29.30 -2.56
C ALA A 245 -11.11 28.51 -2.71
N LEU A 246 -11.04 27.24 -3.13
CA LEU A 246 -12.18 26.33 -3.19
C LEU A 246 -12.78 26.06 -1.81
N SER A 247 -11.94 25.84 -0.79
CA SER A 247 -12.34 25.55 0.58
C SER A 247 -13.06 26.73 1.21
N TRP A 248 -12.60 27.96 0.95
CA TRP A 248 -13.31 29.18 1.33
C TRP A 248 -14.64 29.34 0.60
N GLY A 249 -14.66 29.13 -0.72
CA GLY A 249 -15.89 29.18 -1.52
C GLY A 249 -16.94 28.18 -1.02
N LEU A 250 -16.51 26.97 -0.68
CA LEU A 250 -17.37 25.94 -0.11
C LEU A 250 -17.77 26.22 1.34
N ALA A 251 -16.87 26.73 2.19
CA ALA A 251 -17.19 27.14 3.56
C ALA A 251 -18.26 28.24 3.58
N ILE A 252 -18.18 29.20 2.65
CA ILE A 252 -19.19 30.24 2.47
C ILE A 252 -20.52 29.64 2.00
N ALA A 253 -20.49 28.75 0.99
CA ALA A 253 -21.69 28.03 0.54
C ALA A 253 -22.34 27.22 1.68
N PHE A 254 -21.52 26.62 2.54
CA PHE A 254 -21.96 25.90 3.75
C PHE A 254 -22.60 26.80 4.79
N ALA A 255 -21.98 27.95 5.08
CA ALA A 255 -22.51 28.92 6.01
C ALA A 255 -23.90 29.38 5.56
N ILE A 256 -24.09 29.61 4.25
CA ILE A 256 -25.38 29.95 3.66
C ILE A 256 -26.37 28.78 3.76
N ALA A 257 -25.93 27.56 3.45
CA ALA A 257 -26.74 26.34 3.52
C ALA A 257 -27.18 25.99 4.95
N LEU A 258 -26.46 26.41 6.00
CA LEU A 258 -26.84 26.18 7.39
C LEU A 258 -27.93 27.13 7.91
N ILE A 259 -28.15 28.28 7.26
CA ILE A 259 -29.13 29.29 7.69
C ILE A 259 -30.55 28.72 7.91
N PRO A 260 -31.15 27.98 6.95
CA PRO A 260 -32.50 27.43 7.15
C PRO A 260 -32.58 26.44 8.31
N LEU A 261 -31.51 25.66 8.55
CA LEU A 261 -31.46 24.65 9.61
C LEU A 261 -31.42 25.30 11.00
N VAL A 262 -30.60 26.34 11.15
CA VAL A 262 -30.54 27.12 12.40
C VAL A 262 -31.88 27.80 12.67
N ILE A 263 -32.51 28.38 11.64
CA ILE A 263 -33.84 29.02 11.79
C ILE A 263 -34.91 28.00 12.23
N THR A 264 -34.91 26.80 11.67
CA THR A 264 -35.88 25.75 12.06
C THR A 264 -35.64 25.23 13.48
N LEU A 265 -34.38 25.01 13.87
CA LEU A 265 -34.03 24.63 15.24
C LEU A 265 -34.43 25.70 16.26
N VAL A 266 -34.11 26.97 15.99
CA VAL A 266 -34.46 28.10 16.87
C VAL A 266 -35.98 28.24 16.99
N LYS A 267 -36.73 28.11 15.89
CA LYS A 267 -38.20 28.16 15.94
C LYS A 267 -38.79 27.03 16.77
N ARG A 268 -38.28 25.80 16.65
CA ARG A 268 -38.74 24.66 17.48
C ARG A 268 -38.42 24.87 18.96
N PHE A 269 -37.21 25.31 19.27
CA PHE A 269 -36.81 25.59 20.66
C PHE A 269 -37.69 26.67 21.29
N LEU A 270 -37.98 27.74 20.55
CA LEU A 270 -38.87 28.81 21.01
C LEU A 270 -40.34 28.36 21.16
N SER A 271 -40.77 27.33 20.44
CA SER A 271 -42.12 26.76 20.60
C SER A 271 -42.24 25.79 21.78
N GLU A 272 -41.14 25.16 22.21
CA GLU A 272 -41.11 24.27 23.39
C GLU A 272 -40.90 25.02 24.70
N VAL A 273 -40.30 26.22 24.66
CA VAL A 273 -40.06 27.09 25.83
C VAL A 273 -41.27 27.97 26.17
N LYS A 274 -42.30 28.00 25.31
CA LYS A 274 -43.58 28.68 25.56
C LYS A 274 -44.60 27.70 26.14
#